data_AF-A0A817M4W8-F1
#
_entry.id   AF-A0A817M4W8-F1
#
_cell.length_a   1.000
_cell.length_b   1.000
_cell.length_c   1.000
_cell.angle_alpha   90.00
_cell.angle_beta   90.00
_cell.angle_gamma   90.00
#
_symmetry.space_group_name_H-M   'P 1'
#
loop_
_entity.id
_entity.type
_entity.pdbx_description
1 polymer ?
#
loop_
_entity_poly.entity_id
_entity_poly.type
_entity_poly.pdbx_seq_one_letter_code
_entity_poly.pdbx_strand_id
1 'polypeptide(L)'
;MAIRLFLVKIAELFDKCKDKLTKRVLVLGPPGIGKTTFCQYIAYKWSKDELFQQFKCLIYIRLRNLTSKLYPLRSSESYSLTDIIERECFRTYPLENHEERNVLKHMLDDASNVLWLLDGYDELRVPDHLDWFMRELLDKQIEILTSRPTTTVPYPYDVYLEITGFTDENIHDYINKFFKTKSNIFALSS
;
A
#
# COMPACT_ATOMS: atom_id res chain seq x y z
N MET A 1 -13.27 -9.08 25.88
CA MET A 1 -12.24 -9.36 24.85
C MET A 1 -11.03 -8.49 25.17
N ALA A 2 -9.91 -9.08 25.59
CA ALA A 2 -8.71 -8.32 25.93
C ALA A 2 -7.91 -8.03 24.65
N ILE A 3 -7.80 -6.75 24.27
CA ILE A 3 -6.93 -6.34 23.17
C ILE A 3 -5.50 -6.33 23.72
N ARG A 4 -4.67 -7.24 23.24
CA ARG A 4 -3.27 -7.34 23.65
C ARG A 4 -2.42 -6.53 22.67
N LEU A 5 -2.04 -5.32 23.08
CA LEU A 5 -1.17 -4.44 22.30
C LEU A 5 0.27 -4.92 22.47
N PHE A 6 0.95 -5.16 21.35
CA PHE A 6 2.37 -5.46 21.31
C PHE A 6 3.03 -4.53 20.30
N LEU A 7 4.19 -3.98 20.64
CA LEU A 7 5.05 -3.34 19.66
C LEU A 7 5.55 -4.41 18.69
N VAL A 8 5.34 -4.16 17.39
CA VAL A 8 5.76 -5.05 16.31
C VAL A 8 6.73 -4.27 15.43
N LYS A 9 7.90 -4.84 15.16
CA LYS A 9 8.81 -4.26 14.16
C LYS A 9 8.23 -4.51 12.78
N ILE A 10 8.37 -3.54 11.88
CA ILE A 10 7.84 -3.65 10.50
C ILE A 10 8.38 -4.90 9.80
N ALA A 11 9.65 -5.29 10.03
CA ALA A 11 10.22 -6.50 9.43
C ALA A 11 9.51 -7.80 9.87
N GLU A 12 8.91 -7.83 11.06
CA GLU A 12 8.26 -8.99 11.67
C GLU A 12 6.74 -9.01 11.38
N LEU A 13 6.26 -8.11 10.51
CA LEU A 13 4.83 -7.91 10.22
C LEU A 13 4.10 -9.20 9.86
N PHE A 14 4.72 -10.01 9.02
CA PHE A 14 4.15 -11.26 8.50
C PHE A 14 4.48 -12.49 9.34
N ASP A 15 5.31 -12.36 10.38
CA ASP A 15 5.72 -13.52 11.20
C ASP A 15 4.52 -14.13 11.93
N LYS A 16 3.56 -13.30 12.32
CA LYS A 16 2.30 -13.73 12.98
C LYS A 16 1.36 -14.49 12.06
N CYS A 17 1.55 -14.40 10.75
CA CYS A 17 0.74 -15.10 9.74
C CYS A 17 1.61 -15.91 8.77
N LYS A 18 2.83 -16.28 9.16
CA LYS A 18 3.78 -16.99 8.28
C LYS A 18 3.25 -18.34 7.81
N ASP A 19 2.52 -19.05 8.67
CA ASP A 19 1.97 -20.38 8.43
C ASP A 19 0.59 -20.34 7.76
N LYS A 20 0.06 -19.14 7.47
CA LYS A 20 -1.24 -18.97 6.83
C LYS A 20 -1.11 -18.95 5.32
N LEU A 21 -2.09 -19.59 4.67
CA LEU A 21 -2.27 -19.59 3.21
C LEU A 21 -2.50 -18.19 2.65
N THR A 22 -3.21 -17.34 3.40
CA THR A 22 -3.41 -15.93 3.07
C THR A 22 -2.84 -15.08 4.20
N LYS A 23 -2.14 -14.01 3.84
CA LYS A 23 -1.62 -13.04 4.81
C LYS A 23 -2.41 -11.75 4.64
N ARG A 24 -3.25 -11.37 5.60
CA ARG A 24 -4.01 -10.11 5.57
C ARG A 24 -3.71 -9.26 6.79
N VAL A 25 -3.10 -8.10 6.57
CA VAL A 25 -2.77 -7.12 7.61
C VAL A 25 -3.60 -5.86 7.42
N LEU A 26 -4.33 -5.47 8.47
CA LEU A 26 -5.01 -4.19 8.55
C LEU A 26 -4.20 -3.23 9.42
N VAL A 27 -3.82 -2.10 8.84
CA VAL A 27 -3.10 -1.02 9.53
C VAL A 27 -4.05 0.15 9.77
N LEU A 28 -4.35 0.39 11.03
CA LEU A 28 -5.27 1.41 11.49
C LEU A 28 -4.53 2.63 12.03
N GLY A 29 -5.20 3.77 11.98
CA GLY A 29 -4.75 4.97 12.68
C GLY A 29 -5.53 6.22 12.28
N PRO A 30 -5.49 7.28 13.09
CA PRO A 30 -6.21 8.53 12.81
C PRO A 30 -5.65 9.27 11.57
N PRO A 31 -6.34 10.32 11.09
CA PRO A 31 -5.80 11.20 10.06
C PRO A 31 -4.46 11.82 10.48
N GLY A 32 -3.53 11.99 9.54
CA GLY A 32 -2.25 12.64 9.79
C GLY A 32 -1.20 11.81 10.53
N ILE A 33 -1.53 10.62 11.03
CA ILE A 33 -0.60 9.78 11.81
C ILE A 33 0.53 9.14 10.97
N GLY A 34 0.43 9.20 9.63
CA GLY A 34 1.47 8.68 8.72
C GLY A 34 1.17 7.34 8.05
N LYS A 35 -0.10 6.90 7.93
CA LYS A 35 -0.46 5.65 7.23
C LYS A 35 0.07 5.59 5.78
N THR A 36 -0.12 6.65 4.99
CA THR A 36 0.44 6.74 3.63
C THR A 36 1.97 6.69 3.64
N THR A 37 2.61 7.37 4.60
CA THR A 37 4.07 7.33 4.76
C THR A 37 4.56 5.93 5.10
N PHE A 38 3.81 5.17 5.89
CA PHE A 38 4.09 3.77 6.18
C PHE A 38 4.06 2.90 4.91
N CYS A 39 3.04 3.03 4.05
CA CYS A 39 2.99 2.31 2.76
C CYS A 39 4.17 2.70 1.85
N GLN A 40 4.45 3.99 1.74
CA GLN A 40 5.58 4.49 0.94
C GLN A 40 6.93 3.99 1.48
N TYR A 41 7.09 3.94 2.80
CA TYR A 41 8.30 3.40 3.43
C TYR A 41 8.49 1.91 3.13
N ILE A 42 7.42 1.11 3.19
CA ILE A 42 7.47 -0.30 2.78
C ILE A 42 7.88 -0.41 1.31
N ALA A 43 7.23 0.33 0.42
CA ALA A 43 7.56 0.30 -1.01
C ALA A 43 9.03 0.67 -1.28
N TYR A 44 9.50 1.73 -0.62
CA TYR A 44 10.90 2.15 -0.71
C TYR A 44 11.86 1.07 -0.20
N LYS A 45 11.61 0.50 0.98
CA LYS A 45 12.49 -0.53 1.55
C LYS A 45 12.47 -1.83 0.76
N TRP A 46 11.32 -2.23 0.23
CA TRP A 46 11.20 -3.36 -0.68
C TRP A 46 12.02 -3.14 -1.96
N SER A 47 11.98 -1.94 -2.56
CA SER A 47 12.79 -1.61 -3.75
C SER A 47 14.31 -1.56 -3.52
N LYS A 48 14.74 -1.65 -2.26
CA LYS A 48 16.15 -1.67 -1.84
C LYS A 48 16.58 -3.05 -1.33
N ASP A 49 15.75 -4.06 -1.54
CA ASP A 49 15.97 -5.43 -1.05
C ASP A 49 16.07 -5.53 0.49
N GLU A 50 15.56 -4.55 1.23
CA GLU A 50 15.70 -4.48 2.69
C GLU A 50 14.49 -5.06 3.44
N LEU A 51 13.35 -5.19 2.79
CA LEU A 51 12.09 -5.57 3.42
C LEU A 51 11.23 -6.43 2.49
N PHE A 52 10.64 -7.48 3.05
CA PHE A 52 9.62 -8.32 2.42
C PHE A 52 10.01 -8.96 1.06
N GLN A 53 11.26 -9.40 0.93
CA GLN A 53 11.78 -10.03 -0.29
C GLN A 53 11.23 -11.42 -0.59
N GLN A 54 10.37 -11.96 0.28
CA GLN A 54 9.54 -13.12 -0.07
C GLN A 54 8.53 -12.81 -1.18
N PHE A 55 8.23 -11.53 -1.43
CA PHE A 55 7.39 -11.10 -2.56
C PHE A 55 8.27 -10.60 -3.70
N LYS A 56 8.03 -11.13 -4.90
CA LYS A 56 8.74 -10.78 -6.13
C LYS A 56 8.24 -9.49 -6.77
N CYS A 57 7.04 -9.06 -6.42
CA CYS A 57 6.39 -7.86 -6.93
C CYS A 57 5.75 -7.10 -5.78
N LEU A 58 5.70 -5.77 -5.90
CA LEU A 58 4.93 -4.91 -5.01
C LEU A 58 4.01 -4.03 -5.85
N ILE A 59 2.71 -4.10 -5.56
CA ILE A 59 1.70 -3.25 -6.18
C ILE A 59 1.17 -2.27 -5.14
N TYR A 60 1.37 -0.98 -5.41
CA TYR A 60 0.95 0.09 -4.51
C TYR A 60 -0.20 0.91 -5.13
N ILE A 61 -1.40 0.78 -4.55
CA ILE A 61 -2.60 1.48 -5.01
C ILE A 61 -3.08 2.42 -3.91
N ARG A 62 -3.17 3.71 -4.26
CA ARG A 62 -3.83 4.71 -3.42
C ARG A 62 -5.32 4.67 -3.73
N LEU A 63 -6.12 4.17 -2.81
CA LEU A 63 -7.55 3.93 -3.02
C LEU A 63 -8.34 5.22 -3.30
N ARG A 64 -7.88 6.37 -2.78
CA ARG A 64 -8.44 7.70 -3.12
C ARG A 64 -8.36 8.07 -4.61
N ASN A 65 -7.51 7.40 -5.40
CA ASN A 65 -7.38 7.67 -6.83
C ASN A 65 -8.48 6.99 -7.66
N LEU A 66 -9.16 5.99 -7.10
CA LEU A 66 -10.20 5.22 -7.79
C LEU A 66 -11.52 5.99 -7.87
N THR A 67 -11.52 7.04 -8.71
CA THR A 67 -12.64 7.99 -8.88
C THR A 67 -13.05 8.08 -10.35
N SER A 68 -14.29 8.47 -10.64
CA SER A 68 -14.76 8.67 -12.02
C SER A 68 -13.97 9.74 -12.78
N LYS A 69 -13.31 10.67 -12.07
CA LYS A 69 -12.46 11.69 -12.69
C LYS A 69 -11.19 11.07 -13.27
N LEU A 70 -10.54 10.17 -12.50
CA LEU A 70 -9.32 9.51 -12.95
C LEU A 70 -9.65 8.32 -13.85
N TYR A 71 -10.74 7.61 -13.59
CA TYR A 71 -11.22 6.44 -14.33
C TYR A 71 -12.63 6.71 -14.89
N PRO A 72 -12.77 7.55 -15.92
CA PRO A 72 -14.07 7.85 -16.52
C PRO A 72 -14.71 6.61 -17.16
N LEU A 73 -16.03 6.50 -17.08
CA LEU A 73 -16.77 5.43 -17.74
C LEU A 73 -16.43 5.40 -19.24
N ARG A 74 -16.04 4.23 -19.75
CA ARG A 74 -15.85 4.00 -21.18
C ARG A 74 -17.11 3.38 -21.76
N SER A 75 -17.51 3.80 -22.95
CA SER A 75 -18.78 3.40 -23.58
C SER A 75 -18.87 1.91 -23.93
N SER A 76 -17.74 1.18 -23.96
CA SER A 76 -17.70 -0.22 -24.41
C SER A 76 -16.77 -1.15 -23.63
N GLU A 77 -16.02 -0.66 -22.63
CA GLU A 77 -14.97 -1.47 -21.96
C GLU A 77 -14.85 -1.16 -20.45
N SER A 78 -14.77 -2.21 -19.63
CA SER A 78 -14.38 -2.12 -18.23
C SER A 78 -12.85 -2.03 -18.09
N TYR A 79 -12.35 -1.30 -17.08
CA TYR A 79 -10.91 -1.15 -16.80
C TYR A 79 -10.25 -2.39 -16.22
N SER A 80 -9.57 -3.24 -16.99
CA SER A 80 -8.86 -4.42 -16.46
C SER A 80 -7.97 -4.09 -15.24
N LEU A 81 -7.72 -5.07 -14.36
CA LEU A 81 -6.75 -4.94 -13.27
C LEU A 81 -5.40 -4.38 -13.75
N THR A 82 -4.94 -4.83 -14.93
CA THR A 82 -3.74 -4.30 -15.59
C THR A 82 -3.85 -2.82 -15.92
N ASP A 83 -4.99 -2.33 -16.42
CA ASP A 83 -5.17 -0.89 -16.74
C ASP A 83 -5.05 -0.01 -15.50
N ILE A 84 -5.53 -0.50 -14.36
CA ILE A 84 -5.47 0.23 -13.10
C ILE A 84 -4.05 0.21 -12.53
N ILE A 85 -3.37 -0.95 -12.55
CA ILE A 85 -1.98 -1.05 -12.11
C ILE A 85 -1.05 -0.20 -12.97
N GLU A 86 -1.21 -0.23 -14.29
CA GLU A 86 -0.42 0.59 -15.22
C GLU A 86 -0.54 2.08 -14.86
N ARG A 87 -1.76 2.53 -14.56
CA ARG A 87 -2.01 3.91 -14.18
C ARG A 87 -1.52 4.29 -12.78
N GLU A 88 -1.60 3.39 -11.81
CA GLU A 88 -1.19 3.67 -10.43
C GLU A 88 0.31 3.49 -10.20
N CYS A 89 0.94 2.50 -10.84
CA CYS A 89 2.33 2.10 -10.61
C CYS A 89 3.27 2.53 -11.74
N PHE A 90 2.79 2.58 -12.99
CA PHE A 90 3.61 2.83 -14.19
C PHE A 90 3.34 4.19 -14.83
N ARG A 91 2.72 5.13 -14.10
CA ARG A 91 2.37 6.46 -14.64
C ARG A 91 3.57 7.22 -15.23
N THR A 92 4.74 7.10 -14.60
CA THR A 92 5.96 7.79 -15.02
C THR A 92 6.68 7.06 -16.16
N TYR A 93 6.61 5.73 -16.16
CA TYR A 93 7.22 4.86 -17.16
C TYR A 93 6.17 3.85 -17.63
N PRO A 94 5.28 4.26 -18.56
CA PRO A 94 4.19 3.41 -19.02
C PRO A 94 4.72 2.14 -19.70
N LEU A 95 3.92 1.08 -19.67
CA LEU A 95 4.23 -0.15 -20.40
C LEU A 95 4.15 0.14 -21.90
N GLU A 96 5.23 -0.12 -22.63
CA GLU A 96 5.41 0.33 -24.01
C GLU A 96 4.73 -0.60 -25.02
N ASN A 97 4.58 -1.88 -24.67
CA ASN A 97 4.13 -2.92 -25.60
C ASN A 97 3.29 -4.01 -24.92
N HIS A 98 2.71 -4.87 -25.76
CA HIS A 98 1.86 -5.97 -25.31
C HIS A 98 2.65 -7.06 -24.54
N GLU A 99 3.95 -7.21 -24.79
CA GLU A 99 4.78 -8.19 -24.09
C GLU A 99 4.97 -7.81 -22.62
N GLU A 100 5.28 -6.53 -22.34
CA GLU A 100 5.38 -6.01 -20.98
C GLU A 100 4.05 -6.14 -20.22
N ARG A 101 2.93 -5.86 -20.88
CA ARG A 101 1.60 -6.06 -20.30
C ARG A 101 1.33 -7.53 -19.99
N ASN A 102 1.78 -8.45 -20.84
CA ASN A 102 1.65 -9.89 -20.60
C ASN A 102 2.53 -10.36 -19.45
N VAL A 103 3.76 -9.87 -19.33
CA VAL A 103 4.65 -10.16 -18.21
C VAL A 103 4.01 -9.70 -16.89
N LEU A 104 3.44 -8.50 -16.86
CA LEU A 104 2.71 -8.02 -15.69
C LEU A 104 1.53 -8.94 -15.34
N LYS A 105 0.71 -9.33 -16.32
CA LYS A 105 -0.41 -10.27 -16.09
C LYS A 105 0.07 -11.60 -15.48
N HIS A 106 1.09 -12.22 -16.06
CA HIS A 106 1.66 -13.47 -15.54
C HIS A 106 2.24 -13.33 -14.13
N MET A 107 2.82 -12.17 -13.80
CA MET A 107 3.32 -11.88 -12.46
C MET A 107 2.17 -11.79 -11.44
N LEU A 108 1.00 -11.32 -11.85
CA LEU A 108 -0.21 -11.17 -11.02
C LEU A 108 -1.03 -12.46 -10.89
N ASP A 109 -0.79 -13.47 -11.74
CA ASP A 109 -1.47 -14.77 -11.68
C ASP A 109 -1.07 -15.55 -10.42
N ASP A 110 0.20 -15.45 -10.00
CA ASP A 110 0.67 -16.02 -8.74
C ASP A 110 0.55 -15.01 -7.61
N ALA A 111 -0.61 -14.98 -6.98
CA ALA A 111 -0.91 -14.08 -5.87
C ALA A 111 0.08 -14.21 -4.69
N SER A 112 0.76 -15.35 -4.52
CA SER A 112 1.72 -15.52 -3.43
C SER A 112 3.02 -14.73 -3.63
N ASN A 113 3.29 -14.27 -4.85
CA ASN A 113 4.48 -13.49 -5.21
C ASN A 113 4.28 -11.98 -5.12
N VAL A 114 3.05 -11.50 -4.90
CA VAL A 114 2.72 -10.07 -4.99
C VAL A 114 2.41 -9.52 -3.61
N LEU A 115 3.07 -8.43 -3.24
CA LEU A 115 2.74 -7.64 -2.06
C LEU A 115 1.78 -6.52 -2.46
N TRP A 116 0.51 -6.64 -2.08
CA TRP A 116 -0.49 -5.60 -2.29
C TRP A 116 -0.50 -4.59 -1.14
N LEU A 117 -0.18 -3.34 -1.47
CA LEU A 117 -0.33 -2.19 -0.57
C LEU A 117 -1.54 -1.37 -1.01
N LEU A 118 -2.63 -1.47 -0.26
CA LEU A 118 -3.85 -0.70 -0.49
C LEU A 118 -3.96 0.42 0.55
N ASP A 119 -3.71 1.66 0.12
CA ASP A 119 -3.64 2.80 1.02
C ASP A 119 -4.92 3.65 0.99
N GLY A 120 -5.55 3.78 2.17
CA GLY A 120 -6.66 4.70 2.42
C GLY A 120 -8.04 4.10 2.13
N TYR A 121 -8.37 2.95 2.71
CA TYR A 121 -9.68 2.31 2.50
C TYR A 121 -10.86 3.20 2.96
N ASP A 122 -10.66 4.03 3.99
CA ASP A 122 -11.66 4.99 4.46
C ASP A 122 -11.97 6.10 3.44
N GLU A 123 -11.16 6.24 2.40
CA GLU A 123 -11.29 7.25 1.36
C GLU A 123 -11.91 6.69 0.08
N LEU A 124 -12.27 5.41 0.10
CA LEU A 124 -12.82 4.71 -1.03
C LEU A 124 -14.20 5.30 -1.41
N ARG A 125 -14.26 5.83 -2.62
CA ARG A 125 -15.48 6.35 -3.26
C ARG A 125 -15.60 5.73 -4.64
N VAL A 126 -15.63 4.40 -4.66
CA VAL A 126 -15.58 3.61 -5.90
C VAL A 126 -16.84 3.86 -6.72
N PRO A 127 -16.70 4.34 -7.96
CA PRO A 127 -17.82 4.41 -8.90
C PRO A 127 -18.34 3.01 -9.21
N ASP A 128 -19.64 2.89 -9.49
CA ASP A 128 -20.29 1.59 -9.79
C ASP A 128 -19.57 0.79 -10.88
N HIS A 129 -19.04 1.46 -11.91
CA HIS A 129 -18.31 0.81 -13.02
C HIS A 129 -16.92 0.28 -12.64
N LEU A 130 -16.45 0.56 -11.42
CA LEU A 130 -15.22 0.03 -10.84
C LEU A 130 -15.50 -0.94 -9.67
N ASP A 131 -16.76 -1.24 -9.35
CA ASP A 131 -17.11 -2.18 -8.26
C ASP A 131 -16.51 -3.57 -8.51
N TRP A 132 -16.57 -4.05 -9.76
CA TRP A 132 -16.00 -5.33 -10.14
C TRP A 132 -14.48 -5.38 -9.93
N PHE A 133 -13.77 -4.27 -10.16
CA PHE A 133 -12.33 -4.18 -9.90
C PHE A 133 -12.05 -4.27 -8.41
N MET A 134 -12.85 -3.59 -7.59
CA MET A 134 -12.70 -3.70 -6.14
C MET A 134 -12.93 -5.12 -5.67
N ARG A 135 -13.91 -5.84 -6.21
CA ARG A 135 -14.12 -7.26 -5.91
C ARG A 135 -12.92 -8.09 -6.33
N GLU A 136 -12.44 -7.93 -7.55
CA GLU A 136 -11.28 -8.66 -8.04
C GLU A 136 -10.03 -8.40 -7.18
N LEU A 137 -9.77 -7.12 -6.84
CA LEU A 137 -8.65 -6.70 -6.00
C LEU A 137 -8.78 -7.25 -4.57
N LEU A 138 -10.00 -7.22 -4.01
CA LEU A 138 -10.28 -7.69 -2.66
C LEU A 138 -10.30 -9.22 -2.53
N ASP A 139 -10.57 -9.92 -3.63
CA ASP A 139 -10.47 -11.37 -3.73
C ASP A 139 -9.03 -11.85 -3.90
N LYS A 140 -8.09 -10.97 -4.31
CA LYS A 140 -6.65 -11.27 -4.20
C LYS A 140 -6.25 -11.43 -2.73
N GLN A 141 -5.12 -12.09 -2.49
CA GLN A 141 -4.48 -12.03 -1.18
C GLN A 141 -4.04 -10.57 -0.99
N ILE A 142 -4.76 -9.80 -0.18
CA ILE A 142 -4.34 -8.44 0.16
C ILE A 142 -3.49 -8.53 1.41
N GLU A 143 -2.22 -8.23 1.26
CA GLU A 143 -1.27 -8.29 2.36
C GLU A 143 -1.42 -7.11 3.31
N ILE A 144 -1.57 -5.87 2.81
CA ILE A 144 -1.63 -4.68 3.65
C ILE A 144 -2.72 -3.73 3.16
N LEU A 145 -3.71 -3.49 4.03
CA LEU A 145 -4.72 -2.46 3.87
C LEU A 145 -4.53 -1.39 4.96
N THR A 146 -4.55 -0.10 4.61
CA THR A 146 -4.63 0.98 5.61
C THR A 146 -6.04 1.55 5.69
N SER A 147 -6.48 1.91 6.91
CA SER A 147 -7.77 2.58 7.10
C SER A 147 -7.82 3.40 8.40
N ARG A 148 -8.90 4.17 8.57
CA ARG A 148 -9.25 4.76 9.88
C ARG A 148 -9.93 3.72 10.76
N PRO A 149 -9.77 3.78 12.09
CA PRO A 149 -10.46 2.86 13.02
C PRO A 149 -12.00 2.91 12.92
N THR A 150 -12.56 4.02 12.45
CA THR A 150 -14.01 4.23 12.33
C THR A 150 -14.63 3.56 11.10
N THR A 151 -13.82 3.03 10.19
CA THR A 151 -14.30 2.45 8.93
C THR A 151 -14.43 0.95 9.05
N THR A 152 -15.60 0.42 8.70
CA THR A 152 -15.82 -1.02 8.58
C THR A 152 -15.18 -1.53 7.29
N VAL A 153 -14.29 -2.51 7.44
CA VAL A 153 -13.61 -3.18 6.32
C VAL A 153 -14.33 -4.50 5.97
N PRO A 154 -14.32 -4.92 4.70
CA PRO A 154 -15.21 -5.97 4.19
C PRO A 154 -14.79 -7.42 4.54
N TYR A 155 -13.59 -7.62 5.07
CA TYR A 155 -13.05 -8.96 5.36
C TYR A 155 -12.41 -9.06 6.74
N PRO A 156 -12.33 -10.27 7.32
CA PRO A 156 -11.48 -10.52 8.47
C PRO A 156 -10.00 -10.41 8.08
N TYR A 157 -9.21 -9.82 8.97
CA TYR A 157 -7.75 -9.71 8.85
C TYR A 157 -7.06 -10.61 9.88
N ASP A 158 -5.88 -11.12 9.51
CA ASP A 158 -5.07 -11.99 10.35
C ASP A 158 -4.34 -11.19 11.43
N VAL A 159 -3.94 -9.97 11.07
CA VAL A 159 -3.19 -9.06 11.93
C VAL A 159 -3.82 -7.68 11.87
N TYR A 160 -4.10 -7.12 13.04
CA TYR A 160 -4.51 -5.73 13.21
C TYR A 160 -3.35 -4.98 13.85
N LEU A 161 -2.92 -3.90 13.21
CA LEU A 161 -1.91 -2.98 13.73
C LEU A 161 -2.50 -1.59 13.87
N GLU A 162 -2.04 -0.86 14.87
CA GLU A 162 -2.34 0.55 15.03
C GLU A 162 -1.03 1.34 14.98
N ILE A 163 -0.98 2.36 14.14
CA ILE A 163 0.12 3.33 14.16
C ILE A 163 -0.18 4.30 15.29
N THR A 164 0.61 4.23 16.36
CA THR A 164 0.45 5.07 17.56
C THR A 164 1.21 6.40 17.47
N GLY A 165 1.96 6.62 16.39
CA GLY A 165 2.73 7.85 16.15
C GLY A 165 4.17 7.76 16.65
N PHE A 166 4.80 8.93 16.79
CA PHE A 166 6.18 9.01 17.24
C PHE A 166 6.29 8.90 18.76
N THR A 167 7.32 8.20 19.22
CA THR A 167 7.84 8.38 20.58
C THR A 167 8.64 9.69 20.67
N ASP A 168 8.91 10.18 21.87
CA ASP A 168 9.74 11.38 22.09
C ASP A 168 11.13 11.25 21.43
N GLU A 169 11.71 10.05 21.50
CA GLU A 169 12.97 9.72 20.82
C GLU A 169 12.83 9.85 19.29
N ASN A 170 11.74 9.35 18.72
CA ASN A 170 11.52 9.45 17.28
C ASN A 170 11.26 10.89 16.82
N ILE A 171 10.61 11.72 17.65
CA ILE A 171 10.46 13.17 17.39
C ILE A 171 11.84 13.82 17.30
N HIS A 172 12.71 13.56 18.28
CA HIS A 172 14.05 14.12 18.31
C HIS A 172 14.87 13.71 17.09
N ASP A 173 14.83 12.43 16.73
CA ASP A 173 15.49 11.89 15.53
C ASP A 173 14.96 12.49 14.24
N TYR A 174 13.63 12.63 14.12
CA TYR A 174 12.99 13.22 12.95
C TYR A 174 13.41 14.67 12.75
N ILE A 175 13.36 15.48 13.82
CA ILE A 175 13.79 16.88 13.81
C ILE A 175 15.26 16.97 13.38
N ASN A 176 16.13 16.18 14.01
CA ASN A 176 17.56 16.18 13.70
C ASN A 176 17.83 15.80 12.24
N LYS A 177 17.18 14.76 11.71
CA LYS A 177 17.33 14.37 10.31
C LYS A 177 16.83 15.48 9.37
N PHE A 178 15.62 15.99 9.61
CA PHE A 178 15.00 16.98 8.73
C PHE A 178 15.80 18.29 8.65
N PHE A 179 16.26 18.80 9.79
CA PHE A 179 16.96 20.09 9.83
C PHE A 179 18.45 19.98 9.50
N LYS A 180 19.15 18.87 9.80
CA LYS A 180 20.54 18.68 9.34
C LYS A 180 20.64 18.67 7.81
N THR A 181 19.66 18.08 7.11
CA THR A 181 19.67 18.07 5.64
C THR A 181 19.46 19.47 5.06
N LYS A 182 18.73 20.36 5.74
CA LYS A 182 18.52 21.75 5.27
C LYS A 182 19.76 22.62 5.42
N SER A 183 20.56 22.44 6.46
CA SER A 183 21.82 23.20 6.64
C SER A 183 22.79 23.02 5.48
N ASN A 184 22.83 21.82 4.87
CA ASN A 184 23.67 21.54 3.71
C ASN A 184 23.14 22.15 2.39
N ILE A 185 21.85 22.46 2.30
CA ILE A 185 21.25 23.08 1.11
C ILE A 185 21.57 24.59 1.07
N PHE A 186 21.61 25.25 2.23
CA PHE A 186 21.97 26.68 2.32
C PHE A 186 23.48 26.94 2.21
N ALA A 187 24.32 25.94 2.48
CA ALA A 187 25.78 26.04 2.34
C ALA A 187 26.30 25.88 0.90
N LEU A 188 25.44 25.45 -0.04
CA LEU A 188 25.77 25.31 -1.47
C LEU A 188 25.29 26.50 -2.32
N SER A 189 24.72 27.52 -1.68
CA SER A 189 24.22 28.75 -2.31
C SER A 189 25.01 30.01 -1.89
N SER A 190 26.21 29.84 -1.32
CA SER A 190 27.10 30.91 -0.89
C SER A 190 28.48 30.79 -1.52
#